data_AF-J7IWB7-F1
#
_entry.id   AF-J7IWB7-F1
#
_cell.length_a   1.000
_cell.length_b   1.000
_cell.length_c   1.000
_cell.angle_alpha   90.00
_cell.angle_beta   90.00
_cell.angle_gamma   90.00
#
_symmetry.space_group_name_H-M   'P 1'
#
loop_
_entity.id
_entity.type
_entity.pdbx_description
1 polymer ?
#
loop_
_entity_poly.entity_id
_entity_poly.type
_entity_poly.pdbx_seq_one_letter_code
_entity_poly.pdbx_strand_id
1 'polypeptide(L)'
;MTLAQKIEQILKGELKPESIKTIIDLAEFLKVRDSQNKWDQINESEHEFITAEEQSYLEEVKAKGQFIDQDELLKELGINKDEIQY
;
A
#
# COMPACT_ATOMS: atom_id res chain seq x y z
N MET A 1 18.69 11.03 0.97
CA MET A 1 18.39 11.94 -0.16
C MET A 1 17.13 11.42 -0.84
N THR A 2 16.07 12.23 -0.91
CA THR A 2 14.75 11.83 -1.44
C THR A 2 14.73 11.85 -2.97
N LEU A 3 13.71 11.22 -3.59
CA LEU A 3 13.51 11.26 -5.05
C LEU A 3 13.36 12.71 -5.56
N ALA A 4 12.57 13.52 -4.85
CA ALA A 4 12.42 14.94 -5.13
C ALA A 4 13.76 15.70 -5.12
N GLN A 5 14.60 15.47 -4.10
CA GLN A 5 15.92 16.11 -3.99
C GLN A 5 16.87 15.71 -5.13
N LYS A 6 16.80 14.46 -5.61
CA LYS A 6 17.59 14.01 -6.76
C LYS A 6 17.12 14.68 -8.06
N ILE A 7 15.81 14.74 -8.28
CA ILE A 7 15.22 15.36 -9.48
C ILE A 7 15.58 16.85 -9.52
N GLU A 8 15.46 17.55 -8.40
CA GLU A 8 15.83 18.96 -8.29
C GLU A 8 17.33 19.19 -8.55
N GLN A 9 18.21 18.38 -7.98
CA GLN A 9 19.66 18.52 -8.21
C GLN A 9 20.07 18.33 -9.67
N ILE A 10 19.40 17.42 -10.38
CA ILE A 10 19.69 17.12 -11.79
C ILE A 10 19.13 18.21 -12.69
N LEU A 11 17.90 18.67 -12.44
CA LEU A 11 17.16 19.52 -13.37
C LEU A 11 17.23 21.02 -13.08
N LYS A 12 17.76 21.45 -11.91
CA LYS A 12 17.87 22.87 -11.51
C LYS A 12 18.61 23.77 -12.51
N GLY A 13 19.46 23.20 -13.38
CA GLY A 13 20.20 23.93 -14.41
C GLY A 13 19.54 23.93 -15.78
N GLU A 14 18.51 23.10 -15.98
CA GLU A 14 17.91 22.83 -17.29
C GLU A 14 16.46 23.31 -17.37
N LEU A 15 15.76 23.34 -16.25
CA LEU A 15 14.33 23.64 -16.18
C LEU A 15 14.01 24.73 -15.17
N LYS A 16 12.89 25.41 -15.42
CA LYS A 16 12.32 26.35 -14.45
C LYS A 16 11.81 25.58 -13.22
N PRO A 17 11.82 26.19 -12.02
CA PRO A 17 11.34 25.56 -10.80
C PRO A 17 9.93 24.96 -10.91
N GLU A 18 9.03 25.62 -11.64
CA GLU A 18 7.66 25.14 -11.85
C GLU A 18 7.63 23.82 -12.64
N SER A 19 8.48 23.69 -13.66
CA SER A 19 8.60 22.46 -14.45
C SER A 19 9.22 21.33 -13.65
N ILE A 20 10.19 21.63 -12.77
CA ILE A 20 10.80 20.65 -11.86
C ILE A 20 9.75 20.12 -10.89
N LYS A 21 8.91 21.01 -10.33
CA LYS A 21 7.80 20.60 -9.45
C LYS A 21 6.84 19.64 -10.15
N THR A 22 6.42 19.95 -11.37
CA THR A 22 5.54 19.07 -12.14
C THR A 22 6.15 17.68 -12.37
N ILE A 23 7.46 17.60 -12.61
CA ILE A 23 8.16 16.32 -12.80
C ILE A 23 8.21 15.52 -11.48
N ILE A 24 8.43 16.21 -10.35
CA ILE A 24 8.39 15.58 -9.02
C ILE A 24 7.00 15.02 -8.75
N ASP A 25 5.95 15.82 -8.95
CA ASP A 25 4.56 15.43 -8.73
C ASP A 25 4.19 14.21 -9.60
N LEU A 26 4.62 14.20 -10.87
CA LEU A 26 4.41 13.06 -11.77
C LEU A 26 5.16 11.80 -11.31
N ALA A 27 6.40 11.94 -10.86
CA ALA A 27 7.20 10.81 -10.37
C ALA A 27 6.59 10.20 -9.10
N GLU A 28 6.06 11.03 -8.19
CA GLU A 28 5.33 10.57 -7.01
C GLU A 28 4.03 9.85 -7.39
N PHE A 29 3.26 10.43 -8.32
CA PHE A 29 2.05 9.79 -8.83
C PHE A 29 2.34 8.41 -9.45
N LEU A 30 3.36 8.30 -10.29
CA LEU A 30 3.76 7.03 -10.91
C LEU A 30 4.18 5.99 -9.87
N LYS A 31 4.93 6.41 -8.84
CA LYS A 31 5.32 5.52 -7.73
C LYS A 31 4.11 4.98 -6.97
N VAL A 32 3.10 5.82 -6.71
CA VAL A 32 1.85 5.41 -6.07
C VAL A 32 1.08 4.44 -6.96
N ARG A 33 0.94 4.77 -8.24
CA ARG A 33 0.24 3.92 -9.22
C ARG A 33 0.88 2.56 -9.38
N ASP A 34 2.21 2.49 -9.45
CA ASP A 34 2.92 1.20 -9.55
C ASP A 34 2.77 0.36 -8.27
N SER A 35 2.65 1.01 -7.11
CA SER A 35 2.35 0.33 -5.86
C SER A 35 0.91 -0.20 -5.85
N GLN A 36 -0.05 0.58 -6.34
CA GLN A 36 -1.44 0.15 -6.50
C GLN A 36 -1.57 -1.03 -7.45
N ASN A 37 -0.90 -0.99 -8.61
CA ASN A 37 -0.90 -2.09 -9.57
C ASN A 37 -0.40 -3.41 -8.96
N LYS A 38 0.60 -3.36 -8.06
CA LYS A 38 1.04 -4.55 -7.32
C LYS A 38 -0.04 -5.07 -6.37
N TRP A 39 -0.76 -4.19 -5.70
CA TRP A 39 -1.90 -4.57 -4.86
C TRP A 39 -3.04 -5.17 -5.69
N ASP A 40 -3.33 -4.59 -6.85
CA ASP A 40 -4.34 -5.10 -7.78
C ASP A 40 -3.97 -6.51 -8.24
N GLN A 41 -2.70 -6.77 -8.59
CA GLN A 41 -2.22 -8.11 -8.95
C GLN A 41 -2.34 -9.12 -7.80
N ILE A 42 -2.02 -8.72 -6.56
CA ILE A 42 -2.19 -9.58 -5.38
C ILE A 42 -3.68 -9.93 -5.20
N ASN A 43 -4.56 -8.95 -5.41
CA ASN A 43 -6.00 -9.12 -5.27
C ASN A 43 -6.59 -9.98 -6.41
N GLU A 44 -6.08 -9.84 -7.64
CA GLU A 44 -6.46 -10.70 -8.76
C GLU A 44 -6.03 -12.15 -8.53
N SER A 45 -4.83 -12.38 -7.97
CA SER A 45 -4.34 -13.71 -7.60
C SER A 45 -4.94 -14.26 -6.30
N GLU A 46 -5.87 -13.54 -5.64
CA GLU A 46 -6.46 -13.95 -4.35
C GLU A 46 -7.05 -15.38 -4.43
N HIS A 47 -7.74 -15.69 -5.53
CA HIS A 47 -8.34 -17.01 -5.79
C HIS A 47 -7.35 -18.18 -5.87
N GLU A 48 -6.04 -17.92 -6.01
CA GLU A 48 -4.99 -18.95 -5.97
C GLU A 48 -4.64 -19.35 -4.52
N PHE A 49 -4.96 -18.51 -3.54
CA PHE A 49 -4.58 -18.67 -2.15
C PHE A 49 -5.77 -18.92 -1.21
N ILE A 50 -6.98 -18.50 -1.60
CA ILE A 50 -8.22 -18.79 -0.88
C ILE A 50 -9.21 -19.50 -1.79
N THR A 51 -9.92 -20.49 -1.24
CA THR A 51 -11.01 -21.15 -1.93
C THR A 51 -12.24 -20.25 -2.01
N ALA A 52 -13.15 -20.53 -2.95
CA ALA A 52 -14.38 -19.76 -3.11
C ALA A 52 -15.30 -19.79 -1.85
N GLU A 53 -15.24 -20.87 -1.07
CA GLU A 53 -15.95 -20.99 0.21
C GLU A 53 -15.32 -20.06 1.27
N GLU A 54 -14.00 -20.04 1.39
CA GLU A 54 -13.28 -19.14 2.30
C GLU A 54 -13.46 -17.66 1.92
N GLN A 55 -13.44 -17.35 0.63
CA GLN A 55 -13.71 -16.00 0.14
C GLN A 55 -15.16 -15.56 0.46
N SER A 56 -16.14 -16.44 0.27
CA SER A 56 -17.54 -16.16 0.60
C SER A 56 -17.74 -15.94 2.10
N TYR A 57 -17.05 -16.71 2.93
CA TYR A 57 -17.05 -16.53 4.38
C TYR A 57 -16.43 -15.19 4.80
N LEU A 58 -15.30 -14.80 4.20
CA LEU A 58 -14.66 -13.50 4.46
C LEU A 58 -15.56 -12.33 4.08
N GLU A 59 -16.23 -12.39 2.92
CA GLU A 59 -17.19 -11.36 2.49
C GLU A 59 -18.42 -11.29 3.42
N GLU A 60 -18.92 -12.44 3.90
CA GLU A 60 -19.99 -12.48 4.89
C GLU A 60 -19.57 -11.83 6.23
N VAL A 61 -18.34 -12.10 6.71
CA VAL A 61 -17.79 -11.50 7.93
C VAL A 61 -17.57 -9.99 7.78
N LYS A 62 -17.01 -9.54 6.64
CA LYS A 62 -16.87 -8.12 6.31
C LYS A 62 -18.23 -7.42 6.27
N ALA A 63 -19.21 -8.01 5.60
CA ALA A 63 -20.56 -7.45 5.46
C ALA A 63 -21.31 -7.37 6.79
N LYS A 64 -21.03 -8.29 7.73
CA LYS A 64 -21.56 -8.25 9.10
C LYS A 64 -20.92 -7.16 9.96
N GLY A 65 -19.91 -6.45 9.47
CA GLY A 65 -19.22 -5.40 10.21
C GLY A 65 -18.52 -5.91 11.47
N GLN A 66 -18.26 -7.22 11.54
CA GLN A 66 -17.39 -7.80 12.56
C GLN A 66 -15.95 -7.48 12.17
N PHE A 67 -15.56 -6.23 12.39
CA PHE A 67 -14.17 -5.87 12.42
C PHE A 67 -13.54 -6.63 13.57
N ILE A 68 -12.57 -7.48 13.27
CA ILE A 68 -11.75 -8.08 14.31
C ILE A 68 -10.89 -6.94 14.84
N ASP A 69 -11.12 -6.58 16.10
CA ASP A 69 -10.27 -5.62 16.78
C ASP A 69 -8.83 -6.17 16.76
N GLN A 70 -7.90 -5.37 16.26
CA GLN A 70 -6.52 -5.82 16.07
C GLN A 70 -5.92 -6.28 17.40
N ASP A 71 -6.31 -5.69 18.53
CA ASP A 71 -5.79 -6.07 19.85
C ASP A 71 -6.37 -7.40 20.30
N GLU A 72 -7.64 -7.66 19.97
CA GLU A 72 -8.31 -8.93 20.21
C GLU A 72 -7.67 -10.06 19.38
N LEU A 73 -7.38 -9.83 18.09
CA LEU A 73 -6.69 -10.80 17.23
C LEU A 73 -5.26 -11.08 17.71
N LEU A 74 -4.50 -10.04 18.07
CA LEU A 74 -3.14 -10.19 18.57
C LEU A 74 -3.11 -11.00 19.86
N LYS A 75 -4.09 -10.77 20.74
CA LYS A 75 -4.26 -11.54 21.97
C LYS A 75 -4.64 -13.00 21.70
N GLU A 76 -5.51 -13.27 20.73
CA GLU A 76 -5.88 -14.63 20.33
C GLU A 76 -4.68 -15.40 19.73
N LEU A 77 -3.85 -14.72 18.94
CA LEU A 77 -2.64 -15.28 18.34
C LEU A 77 -1.46 -15.34 19.31
N GLY A 78 -1.60 -14.81 20.52
CA GLY A 78 -0.53 -14.76 21.53
C GLY A 78 0.65 -13.85 21.14
N ILE A 79 0.43 -12.93 20.20
CA ILE A 79 1.43 -12.00 19.70
C ILE A 79 1.31 -10.70 20.50
N ASN A 80 2.38 -10.28 21.15
CA ASN A 80 2.40 -8.99 21.81
C ASN A 80 2.53 -7.87 20.76
N LYS A 81 1.80 -6.77 20.95
CA LYS A 81 1.92 -5.58 20.08
C LYS A 81 3.36 -5.12 19.86
N ASP A 82 4.21 -5.30 20.87
CA ASP A 82 5.62 -4.91 20.85
C ASP A 82 6.49 -5.78 19.92
N GLU A 83 5.98 -6.95 19.49
CA GLU A 83 6.62 -7.84 18.51
C GLU A 83 6.37 -7.40 17.07
N ILE A 84 5.37 -6.53 16.84
CA ILE A 84 5.06 -5.93 15.53
C ILE A 84 5.77 -4.57 15.46
N GLN A 85 7.08 -4.59 15.27
CA GLN A 85 7.84 -3.35 15.04
C GLN A 85 7.86 -3.00 13.54
N TYR A 86 7.38 -1.80 13.22
CA TYR A 86 7.48 -1.14 11.91
C TYR A 86 8.86 -0.50 11.69
#